data_AF-A0A060W2W8-F1
#
_entry.id   AF-A0A060W2W8-F1
#
_cell.length_a   1.000
_cell.length_b   1.000
_cell.length_c   1.000
_cell.angle_alpha   90.00
_cell.angle_beta   90.00
_cell.angle_gamma   90.00
#
_symmetry.space_group_name_H-M   'P 1'
#
loop_
_entity.id
_entity.type
_entity.pdbx_description
1 polymer ?
#
loop_
_entity_poly.entity_id
_entity_poly.type
_entity_poly.pdbx_seq_one_letter_code
_entity_poly.pdbx_strand_id
1 'polypeptide(L)' 'MPKKCKFQDSWLTKDIYKDWLVKDPREIYMARCRACSKSIKVHAMGEAPVTSHAAGASHRTALCKLKTSLGYVGW' A
#
# COMPACT_ATOMS: atom_id res chain seq x y z
N MET A 1 -10.98 24.69 6.11
CA MET A 1 -11.49 23.65 5.19
C MET A 1 -10.59 22.43 5.31
N PRO A 2 -11.09 21.24 5.71
CA PRO A 2 -10.25 20.04 5.73
C PRO A 2 -9.91 19.68 4.28
N LYS A 3 -8.65 19.90 3.89
CA LYS A 3 -8.17 19.56 2.55
C LYS A 3 -8.17 18.04 2.43
N LYS A 4 -8.85 17.50 1.42
CA LYS A 4 -8.73 16.09 1.06
C LYS A 4 -7.28 15.79 0.69
N CYS A 5 -6.68 14.79 1.33
CA CYS A 5 -5.29 14.41 1.06
C CYS A 5 -5.18 13.56 -0.20
N LYS A 6 -4.28 13.92 -1.11
CA LYS A 6 -3.97 13.11 -2.29
C LYS A 6 -2.85 12.12 -1.96
N PHE A 7 -2.83 11.01 -2.69
CA PHE A 7 -1.68 10.11 -2.73
C PHE A 7 -0.41 10.90 -3.04
N GLN A 8 0.66 10.66 -2.29
CA GLN A 8 1.95 11.29 -2.50
C GLN A 8 2.92 10.28 -3.10
N ASP A 9 3.52 10.61 -4.24
CA ASP A 9 4.52 9.74 -4.89
C ASP A 9 5.76 9.54 -3.99
N SER A 10 6.03 10.47 -3.08
CA SER A 10 7.08 10.33 -2.05
C SER A 10 6.84 9.16 -1.09
N TRP A 11 5.63 8.60 -1.00
CA TRP A 11 5.36 7.38 -0.24
C TRP A 11 5.95 6.14 -0.90
N LEU A 12 6.10 6.13 -2.23
CA LEU A 12 6.65 4.99 -2.97
C LEU A 12 8.14 4.78 -2.71
N THR A 13 8.85 5.81 -2.20
CA THR A 13 10.28 5.72 -1.87
C THR A 13 10.53 5.36 -0.41
N LYS A 14 9.50 5.33 0.44
CA LYS A 14 9.62 4.96 1.86
C LYS A 14 9.87 3.47 1.99
N ASP A 15 10.86 3.09 2.78
CA ASP A 15 11.26 1.69 2.99
C ASP A 15 10.10 0.80 3.46
N ILE A 16 9.23 1.35 4.32
CA ILE A 16 8.05 0.67 4.84
C ILE A 16 6.93 0.42 3.81
N TYR A 17 6.97 1.07 2.64
CA TYR A 17 5.89 1.07 1.65
C TYR A 17 6.33 0.57 0.28
N LYS A 18 7.56 0.86 -0.15
CA LYS A 18 8.08 0.65 -1.52
C LYS A 18 7.85 -0.75 -2.09
N ASP A 19 7.85 -1.77 -1.23
CA ASP A 19 7.71 -3.17 -1.64
C ASP A 19 6.27 -3.58 -2.02
N TRP A 20 5.26 -2.82 -1.61
CA TRP A 20 3.86 -3.24 -1.73
C TRP A 20 2.85 -2.14 -2.04
N LEU A 21 3.18 -0.89 -1.72
CA LEU A 21 2.34 0.27 -1.98
C LEU A 21 2.51 0.68 -3.45
N VAL A 22 1.39 0.85 -4.14
CA VAL A 22 1.37 1.36 -5.50
C VAL A 22 0.31 2.46 -5.63
N LYS A 23 0.54 3.38 -6.56
CA LYS A 23 -0.43 4.42 -6.91
C LYS A 23 -1.57 3.80 -7.70
N ASP A 24 -2.80 4.22 -7.42
CA ASP A 24 -3.92 3.88 -8.30
C ASP A 24 -3.91 4.81 -9.53
N PRO A 25 -3.91 4.28 -10.77
CA PRO A 25 -3.82 5.10 -11.97
C PRO A 25 -5.10 5.89 -12.26
N ARG A 26 -6.23 5.52 -11.64
CA ARG A 26 -7.54 6.17 -11.85
C ARG A 26 -7.91 7.08 -10.68
N GLU A 27 -7.49 6.71 -9.47
CA GLU A 27 -7.91 7.40 -8.24
C GLU A 27 -6.74 8.00 -7.45
N ILE A 28 -6.53 9.32 -7.60
CA ILE A 28 -5.48 10.06 -6.88
C ILE A 28 -5.69 10.14 -5.36
N TYR A 29 -6.88 9.77 -4.89
CA TYR A 29 -7.29 9.81 -3.49
C TYR A 29 -7.22 8.43 -2.81
N MET A 30 -6.72 7.43 -3.54
CA MET A 30 -6.58 6.06 -3.09
C MET A 30 -5.15 5.59 -3.33
N ALA A 31 -4.61 4.89 -2.35
CA ALA A 31 -3.44 4.04 -2.54
C ALA A 31 -3.91 2.61 -2.84
N ARG A 32 -3.06 1.79 -3.44
CA ARG A 32 -3.34 0.37 -3.63
C ARG A 32 -2.25 -0.46 -3.00
N CYS A 33 -2.64 -1.49 -2.27
CA CYS A 33 -1.74 -2.48 -1.73
C CYS A 33 -1.72 -3.68 -2.68
N ARG A 34 -0.60 -3.92 -3.35
CA ARG A 34 -0.47 -5.07 -4.26
C ARG A 34 -0.40 -6.39 -3.50
N ALA A 35 0.09 -6.40 -2.26
CA ALA A 35 0.14 -7.59 -1.42
C ALA A 35 -1.26 -8.07 -1.04
N CYS A 36 -2.11 -7.14 -0.60
CA CYS A 36 -3.47 -7.43 -0.16
C CYS A 36 -4.51 -7.40 -1.29
N SER A 37 -4.13 -6.93 -2.49
CA SER A 37 -5.05 -6.61 -3.60
C SER A 37 -6.20 -5.68 -3.18
N LYS A 38 -5.94 -4.73 -2.28
CA LYS A 38 -6.95 -3.83 -1.69
C LYS A 38 -6.58 -2.36 -1.91
N SER A 39 -7.61 -1.54 -2.10
CA SER A 39 -7.48 -0.09 -2.17
C SER A 39 -7.59 0.54 -0.77
N ILE A 40 -6.74 1.51 -0.48
CA ILE A 40 -6.63 2.22 0.80
C ILE A 40 -7.03 3.67 0.56
N LYS A 41 -8.07 4.14 1.24
CA LYS A 41 -8.58 5.51 1.10
C LYS A 41 -7.68 6.49 1.86
N VAL A 42 -7.04 7.42 1.16
CA VAL A 42 -6.14 8.42 1.76
C VAL A 42 -6.75 9.82 1.83
N HIS A 43 -7.90 10.06 1.18
CA HIS A 43 -8.55 11.37 1.15
C HIS A 43 -8.84 12.00 2.51
N ALA A 44 -9.19 11.19 3.52
CA ALA A 44 -9.62 11.70 4.83
C ALA A 44 -8.45 11.92 5.80
N MET A 45 -7.42 11.06 5.76
CA MET A 45 -6.37 11.00 6.78
C MET A 45 -4.95 10.93 6.21
N GLY A 46 -4.78 11.07 4.89
CA GLY A 46 -3.46 11.03 4.24
C GLY A 46 -2.77 9.68 4.41
N GLU A 47 -1.55 9.72 4.95
CA GLU A 47 -0.67 8.55 5.11
C GLU A 47 -1.10 7.62 6.27
N ALA A 48 -1.80 8.13 7.28
CA ALA A 48 -2.20 7.35 8.46
C ALA A 48 -2.88 6.00 8.14
N PRO A 49 -3.86 5.90 7.21
CA PRO A 49 -4.46 4.62 6.83
C PRO A 49 -3.49 3.68 6.11
N VAL A 50 -2.45 4.21 5.44
CA VAL A 50 -1.40 3.41 4.81
C VAL A 50 -0.49 2.80 5.89
N THR A 51 -0.07 3.60 6.87
CA THR A 51 0.71 3.12 8.02
C THR A 51 -0.05 2.10 8.84
N SER A 52 -1.33 2.36 9.14
CA SER A 52 -2.18 1.43 9.88
C SER A 52 -2.38 0.13 9.11
N HIS A 53 -2.53 0.19 7.78
CA HIS A 53 -2.59 -1.00 6.94
C HIS A 53 -1.31 -1.83 7.00
N ALA A 54 -0.13 -1.18 6.97
CA ALA A 54 1.17 -1.84 7.08
C ALA A 54 1.32 -2.64 8.39
N ALA A 55 0.76 -2.13 9.48
CA ALA A 55 0.76 -2.78 10.79
C ALA A 55 -0.25 -3.94 10.93
N GLY A 56 -1.11 -4.18 9.93
CA GLY A 56 -2.15 -5.22 9.98
C GLY A 56 -1.60 -6.65 9.88
N ALA A 57 -2.13 -7.58 10.67
CA ALA A 57 -1.73 -9.00 10.64
C ALA A 57 -2.00 -9.67 9.28
N SER A 58 -3.16 -9.37 8.67
CA SER A 58 -3.49 -9.83 7.32
C SER A 58 -2.51 -9.30 6.27
N HIS A 59 -2.04 -8.06 6.44
CA HIS A 59 -1.06 -7.45 5.54
C HIS A 59 0.29 -8.16 5.61
N ARG A 60 0.82 -8.43 6.81
CA ARG A 60 2.07 -9.20 6.97
C ARG A 60 2.01 -10.58 6.31
N THR A 61 0.88 -11.27 6.48
CA THR A 61 0.67 -12.58 5.83
C THR A 61 0.63 -12.46 4.31
N ALA A 62 -0.04 -11.44 3.79
CA ALA A 62 -0.11 -11.16 2.37
C ALA A 62 1.26 -10.74 1.78
N LEU A 63 2.08 -9.99 2.54
CA LEU A 63 3.44 -9.63 2.16
C LEU A 63 4.35 -10.85 2.04
N CYS A 64 4.27 -11.80 3.00
CA CYS A 64 5.01 -13.05 2.90
C CYS A 64 4.66 -13.78 1.59
N LYS A 65 3.37 -13.91 1.28
CA LYS A 65 2.89 -14.53 0.03
C LYS A 65 3.35 -13.78 -1.22
N LEU A 66 3.31 -12.45 -1.20
CA LEU A 66 3.75 -11.60 -2.31
C LEU A 66 5.25 -11.80 -2.60
N LYS A 67 6.10 -11.84 -1.56
CA LYS A 67 7.53 -12.09 -1.71
C LYS A 67 7.80 -13.48 -2.29
N THR A 68 7.02 -14.49 -1.91
CA THR A 68 7.10 -15.83 -2.49
C THR A 68 6.64 -15.86 -3.95
N SER A 69 5.61 -15.09 -4.33
CA SER A 69 5.15 -15.03 -5.73
C SER A 69 6.10 -14.32 -6.71
N LEU A 70 7.08 -13.57 -6.20
CA LEU A 70 8.11 -12.90 -7.01
C LEU A 70 9.41 -13.72 -7.15
N GLY A 71 9.46 -14.94 -6.61
CA GLY A 71 10.61 -15.84 -6.71
C GLY A 71 10.20 -17.30 -6.81
N TYR A 72 10.26 -17.83 -8.05
CA TYR A 72 10.56 -19.21 -8.42
C TYR A 72 9.77 -20.37 -7.79
N VAL A 73 8.99 -21.03 -8.65
CA VAL A 73 8.84 -22.51 -8.63
C VAL A 73 10.22 -23.15 -8.52
N GLY A 74 10.42 -23.99 -7.50
CA GLY A 74 11.61 -24.83 -7.39
C GLY A 74 11.91 -25.30 -5.97
N TRP A 75 11.19 -26.32 -5.52
CA TRP A 75 11.72 -27.58 -4.97
C TRP A 75 10.75 -28.70 -5.35
#